data_AF-X1LS16-F1
#
_entry.id   AF-X1LS16-F1
#
_cell.length_a   1.000
_cell.length_b   1.000
_cell.length_c   1.000
_cell.angle_alpha   90.00
_cell.angle_beta   90.00
_cell.angle_gamma   90.00
#
_symmetry.space_group_name_H-M   'P 1'
#
loop_
_entity.id
_entity.type
_entity.pdbx_description
1 polymer ?
#
loop_
_entity_poly.entity_id
_entity_poly.type
_entity_poly.pdbx_seq_one_letter_code
_entity_poly.pdbx_strand_id
1 'polypeptide(L)'
;KGRVIDFLSQEADAIVRFQGGSNAGHTVVVDGEIFVFHLVPSGILHPGKSCIIGNGVVVDPGELLAEIEALQRRNIDLKGLRLSSSAHIVMPYHKEIEKMEEKQRGKKKIGTTTV
;
A
#
# COMPACT_ATOMS: atom_id res chain seq x y z
N LYS A 1 -1.78 -14.41 0.95
CA LYS A 1 -1.95 -13.51 -0.21
C LYS A 1 -0.61 -13.01 -0.73
N GLY A 2 0.15 -12.21 0.03
CA GLY A 2 1.44 -11.63 -0.40
C GLY A 2 2.40 -12.62 -1.08
N ARG A 3 2.70 -13.76 -0.45
CA ARG A 3 3.59 -14.79 -1.04
C ARG A 3 3.13 -15.37 -2.39
N VAL A 4 1.82 -15.52 -2.60
CA VAL A 4 1.27 -16.04 -3.88
C VAL A 4 1.32 -14.95 -4.94
N ILE A 5 1.00 -13.71 -4.55
CA ILE A 5 1.08 -12.54 -5.43
C ILE A 5 2.52 -12.34 -5.88
N ASP A 6 3.49 -12.44 -4.98
CA ASP A 6 4.91 -12.33 -5.29
C ASP A 6 5.36 -13.35 -6.34
N PHE A 7 5.02 -14.64 -6.14
CA PHE A 7 5.31 -15.70 -7.11
C PHE A 7 4.69 -15.42 -8.50
N LEU A 8 3.40 -15.09 -8.55
CA LEU A 8 2.70 -14.79 -9.82
C LEU A 8 3.18 -13.48 -10.45
N SER A 9 3.66 -12.53 -9.64
CA SER A 9 4.18 -11.27 -10.13
C SER A 9 5.42 -11.47 -10.98
N GLN A 10 6.15 -12.59 -10.85
CA GLN A 10 7.33 -12.90 -11.68
C GLN A 10 7.00 -12.98 -13.18
N GLU A 11 5.83 -13.47 -13.53
CA GLU A 11 5.39 -13.66 -14.92
C GLU A 11 4.43 -12.57 -15.41
N ALA A 12 3.89 -11.74 -14.50
CA ALA A 12 2.93 -10.70 -14.84
C ALA A 12 3.59 -9.42 -15.38
N ASP A 13 3.01 -8.82 -16.41
CA ASP A 13 3.43 -7.50 -16.92
C ASP A 13 2.94 -6.34 -16.04
N ALA A 14 1.78 -6.52 -15.40
CA ALA A 14 1.12 -5.51 -14.58
C ALA A 14 0.56 -6.10 -13.28
N ILE A 15 0.84 -5.40 -12.18
CA ILE A 15 0.36 -5.74 -10.84
C ILE A 15 -0.48 -4.57 -10.35
N VAL A 16 -1.77 -4.82 -10.15
CA VAL A 16 -2.76 -3.76 -9.86
C VAL A 16 -3.33 -3.93 -8.46
N ARG A 17 -3.23 -2.87 -7.65
CA ARG A 17 -4.03 -2.73 -6.45
C ARG A 17 -5.33 -2.00 -6.78
N PHE A 18 -6.46 -2.69 -6.65
CA PHE A 18 -7.76 -2.15 -7.07
C PHE A 18 -8.62 -1.60 -5.93
N GLN A 19 -8.33 -1.92 -4.66
CA GLN A 19 -9.11 -1.47 -3.51
C GLN A 19 -8.29 -1.34 -2.21
N GLY A 20 -8.95 -0.78 -1.19
CA GLY A 20 -8.42 -0.65 0.18
C GLY A 20 -7.54 0.58 0.32
N GLY A 21 -6.65 0.59 1.31
CA GLY A 21 -5.66 1.65 1.48
C GLY A 21 -4.49 1.17 2.32
N SER A 22 -3.89 2.06 3.09
CA SER A 22 -2.82 1.74 4.03
C SER A 22 -3.18 0.68 5.08
N ASN A 23 -4.47 0.44 5.29
CA ASN A 23 -5.00 -0.54 6.21
C ASN A 23 -4.73 -2.01 5.84
N ALA A 24 -4.15 -2.28 4.68
CA ALA A 24 -3.68 -3.62 4.32
C ALA A 24 -2.16 -3.62 4.17
N GLY A 25 -1.50 -4.53 4.90
CA GLY A 25 -0.07 -4.79 4.78
C GLY A 25 0.20 -6.19 4.23
N HIS A 26 1.24 -6.34 3.43
CA HIS A 26 1.80 -7.65 3.13
C HIS A 26 3.32 -7.64 3.18
N THR A 27 3.85 -8.68 3.83
CA THR A 27 5.28 -8.88 3.96
C THR A 27 5.77 -9.80 2.85
N VAL A 28 6.84 -9.40 2.19
CA VAL A 28 7.56 -10.21 1.20
C VAL A 28 9.01 -10.35 1.66
N VAL A 29 9.58 -11.53 1.44
CA VAL A 29 10.99 -11.80 1.74
C VAL A 29 11.70 -12.09 0.42
N VAL A 30 12.66 -11.25 0.05
CA VAL A 30 13.47 -11.41 -1.16
C VAL A 30 14.92 -11.42 -0.73
N ASP A 31 15.67 -12.46 -1.11
CA ASP A 31 17.10 -12.63 -0.81
C ASP A 31 17.46 -12.45 0.68
N GLY A 32 16.56 -12.83 1.58
CA GLY A 32 16.74 -12.71 3.03
C GLY A 32 16.37 -11.33 3.61
N GLU A 33 16.04 -10.36 2.77
CA GLU A 33 15.53 -9.05 3.19
C GLU A 33 14.01 -9.04 3.33
N ILE A 34 13.53 -8.38 4.38
CA ILE A 34 12.10 -8.25 4.66
C ILE A 34 11.60 -6.90 4.12
N PHE A 35 10.59 -6.96 3.26
CA PHE A 35 9.86 -5.81 2.76
C PHE A 35 8.42 -5.85 3.30
N VAL A 36 7.96 -4.72 3.84
CA VAL A 36 6.59 -4.55 4.32
C VAL A 36 5.92 -3.52 3.43
N PHE A 37 4.97 -3.98 2.63
CA PHE A 37 4.25 -3.15 1.68
C PHE A 37 2.88 -2.78 2.23
N HIS A 38 2.56 -1.50 2.17
CA HIS A 38 1.24 -0.97 2.51
C HIS A 38 0.52 -0.61 1.23
N LEU A 39 0.89 0.49 0.56
CA LEU A 39 0.22 1.02 -0.64
C LEU A 39 0.82 0.49 -1.94
N VAL A 40 2.15 0.41 -2.00
CA VAL A 40 2.88 0.01 -3.21
C VAL A 40 2.68 -1.51 -3.47
N PRO A 41 2.33 -1.92 -4.70
CA PRO A 41 2.27 -3.34 -5.04
C PRO A 41 3.66 -4.01 -4.92
N SER A 42 3.76 -5.21 -4.32
CA SER A 42 5.05 -5.92 -4.16
C SER A 42 5.77 -6.25 -5.46
N GLY A 43 5.04 -6.28 -6.58
CA GLY A 43 5.63 -6.44 -7.91
C GLY A 43 6.70 -5.40 -8.25
N ILE A 44 6.79 -4.30 -7.47
CA ILE A 44 7.80 -3.26 -7.63
C ILE A 44 9.23 -3.79 -7.38
N LEU A 45 9.38 -4.93 -6.71
CA LEU A 45 10.66 -5.59 -6.52
C LEU A 45 11.20 -6.23 -7.81
N HIS A 46 10.39 -6.31 -8.86
CA HIS A 46 10.78 -6.84 -10.16
C HIS A 46 10.91 -5.69 -11.18
N PRO A 47 12.13 -5.37 -11.63
CA PRO A 47 12.35 -4.31 -12.61
C PRO A 47 11.56 -4.54 -13.90
N GLY A 48 11.10 -3.44 -14.51
CA GLY A 48 10.36 -3.46 -15.78
C GLY A 48 8.86 -3.72 -15.68
N LYS A 49 8.32 -4.00 -14.49
CA LYS A 49 6.89 -4.28 -14.28
C LYS A 49 6.08 -3.03 -13.99
N SER A 50 4.83 -3.01 -14.46
CA SER A 50 3.89 -1.93 -14.17
C SER A 50 3.20 -2.19 -12.83
N CYS A 51 3.49 -1.37 -11.83
CA CYS A 51 2.86 -1.43 -10.51
C CYS A 51 1.84 -0.30 -10.38
N ILE A 52 0.55 -0.64 -10.33
CA ILE A 52 -0.53 0.32 -10.48
C ILE A 52 -1.36 0.39 -9.20
N ILE A 53 -1.49 1.59 -8.65
CA ILE A 53 -2.47 1.94 -7.62
C ILE A 53 -3.73 2.45 -8.33
N GLY A 54 -4.78 1.63 -8.33
CA GLY A 54 -6.03 1.87 -9.04
C GLY A 54 -6.95 2.87 -8.35
N ASN A 55 -8.02 3.28 -9.04
CA ASN A 55 -8.96 4.31 -8.58
C ASN A 55 -9.80 3.92 -7.35
N GLY A 56 -9.95 2.62 -7.06
CA GLY A 56 -10.67 2.15 -5.88
C GLY A 56 -9.84 2.17 -4.60
N VAL A 57 -8.58 2.62 -4.65
CA VAL A 57 -7.70 2.74 -3.50
C VAL A 57 -7.87 4.11 -2.84
N VAL A 58 -7.96 4.13 -1.51
CA VAL A 58 -7.81 5.33 -0.69
C VAL A 58 -6.34 5.47 -0.31
N VAL A 59 -5.71 6.56 -0.74
CA VAL A 59 -4.26 6.79 -0.66
C VAL A 59 -3.98 7.81 0.40
N ASP A 60 -3.21 7.43 1.43
CA ASP A 60 -2.55 8.38 2.30
C ASP A 60 -1.24 8.85 1.63
N PRO A 61 -1.10 10.14 1.28
CA PRO A 61 0.10 10.64 0.62
C PRO A 61 1.35 10.55 1.50
N GLY A 62 1.22 10.76 2.81
CA GLY A 62 2.34 10.70 3.75
C GLY A 62 2.90 9.29 3.86
N GLU A 63 2.02 8.28 3.96
CA GLU A 63 2.45 6.89 4.00
C GLU A 63 2.99 6.40 2.66
N LEU A 64 2.37 6.80 1.54
CA LEU A 64 2.88 6.47 0.21
C LEU A 64 4.29 7.04 0.00
N LEU A 65 4.52 8.29 0.40
CA LEU A 65 5.83 8.92 0.30
C LEU A 65 6.86 8.24 1.20
N ALA A 66 6.50 7.92 2.44
CA ALA A 66 7.38 7.21 3.36
C ALA A 66 7.78 5.82 2.82
N GLU A 67 6.83 5.11 2.20
CA GLU A 67 7.07 3.81 1.56
C GLU A 67 7.98 3.95 0.33
N ILE A 68 7.73 4.94 -0.53
CA ILE A 68 8.59 5.28 -1.69
C ILE A 68 10.02 5.57 -1.23
N GLU A 69 10.20 6.41 -0.21
CA GLU A 69 11.52 6.74 0.32
C GLU A 69 12.24 5.51 0.90
N ALA A 70 11.50 4.64 1.60
CA ALA A 70 12.06 3.40 2.14
C ALA A 70 12.56 2.46 1.03
N LEU A 71 11.83 2.37 -0.09
CA LEU A 71 12.23 1.61 -1.27
C LEU A 71 13.42 2.26 -2.00
N GLN A 72 13.43 3.59 -2.14
CA GLN A 72 14.56 4.32 -2.73
C GLN A 72 15.85 4.15 -1.93
N ARG A 73 15.78 4.19 -0.59
CA ARG A 73 16.93 3.94 0.30
C ARG A 73 17.54 2.54 0.12
N ARG A 74 16.77 1.59 -0.40
CA ARG A 74 17.19 0.23 -0.73
C ARG A 74 17.54 0.05 -2.22
N ASN A 75 17.63 1.14 -2.99
CA ASN A 75 17.93 1.15 -4.42
C ASN A 75 16.93 0.37 -5.29
N ILE A 76 15.66 0.29 -4.89
CA ILE A 76 14.60 -0.33 -5.70
C ILE A 76 14.19 0.61 -6.83
N ASP A 77 14.05 0.08 -8.06
CA ASP A 77 13.58 0.85 -9.22
C ASP A 77 12.07 1.10 -9.14
N LEU A 78 11.68 2.37 -9.06
CA LEU A 78 10.28 2.80 -8.95
C LEU A 78 9.68 3.32 -10.25
N LYS A 79 10.39 3.25 -11.39
CA LYS A 79 9.89 3.77 -12.69
C LYS A 79 8.58 3.14 -13.15
N GLY A 80 8.34 1.89 -12.74
CA GLY A 80 7.12 1.13 -13.02
C GLY A 80 5.91 1.54 -12.17
N LEU A 81 6.09 2.37 -11.14
CA LEU A 81 5.00 2.80 -10.27
C LEU A 81 4.07 3.78 -11.01
N ARG A 82 2.76 3.54 -10.88
CA ARG A 82 1.67 4.34 -11.44
C ARG A 82 0.60 4.57 -10.38
N LEU A 83 0.11 5.80 -10.30
CA LEU A 83 -1.00 6.18 -9.43
C LEU A 83 -2.15 6.69 -10.29
N SER A 84 -3.35 6.15 -10.09
CA SER A 84 -4.57 6.66 -10.72
C SER A 84 -4.85 8.08 -10.26
N SER A 85 -5.11 8.99 -11.20
CA SER A 85 -5.57 10.35 -10.91
C SER A 85 -6.96 10.41 -10.27
N SER A 86 -7.71 9.30 -10.28
CA SER A 86 -9.03 9.16 -9.67
C SER A 86 -8.99 8.42 -8.32
N ALA A 87 -7.80 8.11 -7.79
CA ALA A 87 -7.67 7.58 -6.43
C ALA A 87 -8.07 8.63 -5.40
N HIS A 88 -8.77 8.22 -4.34
CA HIS A 88 -9.21 9.12 -3.29
C HIS A 88 -8.07 9.37 -2.29
N ILE A 89 -8.03 10.55 -1.67
CA ILE A 89 -6.96 10.95 -0.75
C ILE A 89 -7.43 10.85 0.71
N VAL A 90 -6.66 10.15 1.53
CA VAL A 90 -6.80 10.17 2.98
C VAL A 90 -6.14 11.44 3.51
N MET A 91 -6.99 12.41 3.87
CA MET A 91 -6.57 13.63 4.57
C MET A 91 -6.39 13.41 6.08
N PRO A 92 -5.57 14.24 6.77
CA PRO A 92 -5.34 14.12 8.22
C PRO A 92 -6.61 14.13 9.07
N TYR A 93 -7.64 14.87 8.66
CA TYR A 93 -8.91 14.92 9.39
C TYR A 93 -9.69 13.60 9.32
N HIS A 94 -9.51 12.76 8.30
CA HIS A 94 -10.14 11.43 8.25
C HIS A 94 -9.62 10.56 9.40
N LYS A 95 -8.31 10.62 9.69
CA LYS A 95 -7.69 9.90 10.81
C LYS A 95 -8.24 10.36 12.15
N GLU A 96 -8.42 11.66 12.30
CA GLU A 96 -8.98 12.23 13.54
C GLU A 96 -10.46 11.90 13.71
N ILE A 97 -11.26 11.94 12.64
CA ILE A 97 -12.66 11.49 12.65
C ILE A 97 -12.74 10.03 13.07
N GLU A 98 -11.92 9.15 12.47
CA GLU A 98 -11.89 7.73 12.81
C GLU A 98 -11.56 7.50 14.29
N LYS A 99 -10.53 8.17 14.83
CA LYS A 99 -10.18 8.11 16.26
C LYS A 99 -11.35 8.54 17.16
N MET A 100 -12.07 9.60 16.76
CA MET A 100 -13.23 10.08 17.51
C MET A 100 -14.40 9.09 17.45
N GLU A 101 -14.69 8.52 16.29
CA GLU A 101 -15.74 7.51 16.11
C GLU A 101 -15.46 6.25 16.94
N GLU A 102 -14.24 5.73 16.90
CA GLU A 102 -13.86 4.57 17.72
C GLU A 102 -13.93 4.90 19.22
N LYS A 103 -13.58 6.12 19.64
CA LYS A 103 -13.76 6.55 21.03
C LYS A 103 -15.25 6.62 21.41
N GLN A 104 -16.11 7.14 20.55
CA GLN A 104 -17.55 7.21 20.78
C GLN A 104 -18.20 5.82 20.86
N ARG A 105 -17.72 4.84 20.08
CA ARG A 105 -18.24 3.46 20.09
C ARG A 105 -17.98 2.69 21.38
N GLY A 106 -17.06 3.15 22.24
CA GLY A 106 -16.88 2.62 23.60
C GLY A 106 -16.57 1.12 23.63
N LYS A 107 -17.51 0.29 24.09
CA LYS A 107 -17.38 -1.18 24.14
C LYS A 107 -17.73 -1.89 22.81
N LYS A 108 -18.29 -1.16 21.83
CA LYS A 108 -18.64 -1.67 20.49
C LYS A 108 -17.63 -1.21 19.41
N LYS A 109 -16.37 -1.03 19.80
CA LYS A 109 -15.30 -0.68 18.88
C LYS A 109 -15.19 -1.73 17.77
N ILE A 110 -14.98 -1.26 16.55
CA ILE A 110 -14.78 -2.14 15.41
C ILE A 110 -13.31 -2.59 15.36
N GLY A 111 -12.41 -1.84 16.02
CA GLY A 111 -10.98 -2.13 15.98
C GLY A 111 -10.39 -1.75 14.64
N THR A 112 -10.79 -0.59 14.11
CA THR A 112 -10.26 -0.11 12.85
C THR A 112 -8.78 0.27 13.02
N THR A 113 -7.96 -0.11 12.05
CA THR A 113 -6.58 0.36 11.96
C THR A 113 -6.63 1.80 11.49
N THR A 114 -6.20 2.73 12.36
CA THR A 114 -6.02 4.15 12.02
C THR A 114 -5.47 4.26 10.60
N VAL A 115 -6.29 4.75 9.66
CA VAL A 115 -5.85 4.97 8.28
C VAL A 115 -4.82 6.09 8.26
#